data_AF-A0A544UT67-F1
#
_entry.id   AF-A0A544UT67-F1
#
_cell.length_a   1.000
_cell.length_b   1.000
_cell.length_c   1.000
_cell.angle_alpha   90.00
_cell.angle_beta   90.00
_cell.angle_gamma   90.00
#
_symmetry.space_group_name_H-M   'P 1'
#
loop_
_entity.id
_entity.type
_entity.pdbx_description
1 polymer ?
#
loop_
_entity_poly.entity_id
_entity_poly.type
_entity_poly.pdbx_seq_one_letter_code
_entity_poly.pdbx_strand_id
1 'polypeptide(L)'
;MKYFTKNWYREMQVYGFLTFPDAIEDWEESLNWKNEDGTSYIEMLQAELEWRKNDLLTFLPAPFHPYILDGSLKTEYPSKELRKMAEEWNENYQSRSRDIRKQYLEQFEEIKEQLPSQVLEIHTKSLHDGEVLSFSSTETTITLMIAGTSVGWYDTNVKLTFSDIEKCSIPEQLESSWWLYDEIYKTNTGFELHVLFDCPLCELMIQARELKIEIL
;
A
#
# COMPACT_ATOMS: atom_id res chain seq x y z
N MET A 1 -13.08 10.95 -7.67
CA MET A 1 -11.82 10.55 -8.35
C MET A 1 -11.07 9.69 -7.36
N LYS A 2 -10.58 8.51 -7.73
CA LYS A 2 -9.86 7.62 -6.80
C LYS A 2 -8.37 7.97 -6.78
N TYR A 3 -7.74 8.01 -5.60
CA TYR A 3 -6.37 8.51 -5.42
C TYR A 3 -5.35 7.38 -5.25
N PHE A 4 -5.57 6.46 -4.32
CA PHE A 4 -4.73 5.32 -3.96
C PHE A 4 -5.21 4.07 -4.69
N THR A 5 -4.88 4.00 -5.98
CA THR A 5 -5.24 2.85 -6.84
C THR A 5 -4.24 1.71 -6.72
N LYS A 6 -4.64 0.49 -7.14
CA LYS A 6 -3.69 -0.63 -7.33
C LYS A 6 -2.48 -0.27 -8.19
N ASN A 7 -2.67 0.49 -9.27
CA ASN A 7 -1.55 0.90 -10.14
C ASN A 7 -0.62 1.87 -9.44
N TRP A 8 -1.16 2.81 -8.67
CA TRP A 8 -0.36 3.73 -7.86
C TRP A 8 0.48 2.96 -6.83
N TYR A 9 -0.11 1.97 -6.15
CA TYR A 9 0.63 1.14 -5.21
C TYR A 9 1.71 0.29 -5.88
N ARG A 10 1.43 -0.31 -7.05
CA ARG A 10 2.48 -1.04 -7.80
C ARG A 10 3.62 -0.14 -8.26
N GLU A 11 3.32 1.09 -8.67
CA GLU A 11 4.35 2.09 -8.98
C GLU A 11 5.16 2.48 -7.72
N MET A 12 4.50 2.60 -6.57
CA MET A 12 5.16 2.83 -5.28
C MET A 12 6.12 1.70 -4.91
N GLN A 13 5.74 0.46 -5.20
CA GLN A 13 6.59 -0.72 -4.99
C GLN A 13 7.84 -0.69 -5.87
N VAL A 14 7.73 -0.20 -7.12
CA VAL A 14 8.89 0.06 -7.99
C VAL A 14 9.79 1.15 -7.40
N TYR A 15 9.21 2.22 -6.85
CA TYR A 15 9.96 3.27 -6.16
C TYR A 15 10.75 2.75 -4.97
N GLY A 16 10.12 1.98 -4.08
CA GLY A 16 10.81 1.38 -2.93
C GLY A 16 11.94 0.45 -3.39
N PHE A 17 11.72 -0.29 -4.48
CA PHE A 17 12.72 -1.15 -5.07
C PHE A 17 13.91 -0.37 -5.65
N LEU A 18 13.76 0.82 -6.23
CA LEU A 18 14.87 1.62 -6.78
C LEU A 18 15.79 2.31 -5.76
N THR A 19 15.81 1.82 -4.52
CA THR A 19 16.78 2.27 -3.50
C THR A 19 18.12 1.56 -3.70
N PHE A 20 19.21 2.31 -3.82
CA PHE A 20 20.55 1.75 -3.98
C PHE A 20 21.43 2.01 -2.75
N PRO A 21 22.47 1.20 -2.51
CA PRO A 21 23.47 1.49 -1.48
C PRO A 21 24.08 2.88 -1.68
N ASP A 22 24.35 3.61 -0.59
CA ASP A 22 24.93 4.95 -0.67
C ASP A 22 26.42 4.90 -1.01
N ALA A 23 27.13 3.91 -0.45
CA ALA A 23 28.54 3.67 -0.70
C ALA A 23 28.82 2.25 -1.24
N ILE A 24 29.99 2.07 -1.88
CA ILE A 24 30.40 0.75 -2.37
C ILE A 24 30.72 -0.19 -1.21
N GLU A 25 31.18 0.36 -0.09
CA GLU A 25 31.46 -0.37 1.13
C GLU A 25 30.18 -1.01 1.72
N ASP A 26 29.05 -0.30 1.70
CA ASP A 26 27.74 -0.82 2.14
C ASP A 26 27.28 -1.99 1.25
N TRP A 27 27.56 -1.88 -0.05
CA TRP A 27 27.29 -2.95 -1.01
C TRP A 27 28.16 -4.18 -0.73
N GLU A 28 29.47 -3.98 -0.58
CA GLU A 28 30.42 -5.06 -0.28
C GLU A 28 30.11 -5.75 1.05
N GLU A 29 29.66 -5.01 2.07
CA GLU A 29 29.19 -5.57 3.33
C GLU A 29 27.95 -6.46 3.10
N SER A 30 26.98 -5.97 2.33
CA SER A 30 25.76 -6.70 2.00
C SER A 30 26.04 -8.02 1.25
N LEU A 31 27.08 -8.09 0.43
CA LEU A 31 27.47 -9.32 -0.28
C LEU A 31 27.91 -10.45 0.65
N ASN A 32 28.36 -10.13 1.88
CA ASN A 32 28.75 -11.14 2.87
C ASN A 32 27.55 -11.71 3.63
N TRP A 33 26.39 -11.05 3.53
CA TRP A 33 25.18 -11.46 4.23
C TRP A 33 24.55 -12.70 3.58
N LYS A 34 24.02 -13.58 4.44
CA LYS A 34 23.26 -14.76 4.06
C LYS A 34 22.09 -14.97 5.01
N ASN A 35 20.99 -15.50 4.48
CA ASN A 35 19.86 -15.95 5.28
C ASN A 35 20.18 -17.24 6.06
N GLU A 36 19.30 -17.59 7.00
CA GLU A 36 19.41 -18.80 7.84
C GLU A 36 19.51 -20.10 7.02
N ASP A 37 18.89 -20.12 5.84
CA ASP A 37 18.92 -21.24 4.89
C ASP A 37 20.15 -21.26 3.98
N GLY A 38 21.04 -20.27 4.11
CA GLY A 38 22.26 -20.13 3.31
C GLY A 38 22.08 -19.36 2.00
N THR A 39 20.88 -18.88 1.68
CA THR A 39 20.61 -18.04 0.51
C THR A 39 21.42 -16.74 0.60
N SER A 40 22.17 -16.44 -0.46
CA SER A 40 22.99 -15.23 -0.53
C SER A 40 22.16 -13.98 -0.84
N TYR A 41 22.70 -12.82 -0.47
CA TYR A 41 22.09 -11.53 -0.79
C TYR A 41 21.80 -11.36 -2.30
N ILE A 42 22.73 -11.78 -3.17
CA ILE A 42 22.56 -11.70 -4.62
C ILE A 42 21.43 -12.60 -5.12
N GLU A 43 21.32 -13.83 -4.61
CA GLU A 43 20.22 -14.74 -5.00
C GLU A 43 18.86 -14.15 -4.62
N MET A 44 18.76 -13.47 -3.46
CA MET A 44 17.54 -12.76 -3.08
C MET A 44 17.20 -11.61 -4.02
N LEU A 45 18.19 -10.77 -4.37
CA LEU A 45 18.00 -9.66 -5.30
C LEU A 45 17.59 -10.14 -6.70
N GLN A 46 18.15 -11.26 -7.16
CA GLN A 46 17.75 -11.89 -8.42
C GLN A 46 16.30 -12.37 -8.38
N ALA A 47 15.91 -13.06 -7.31
CA ALA A 47 14.55 -13.54 -7.13
C ALA A 47 13.55 -12.38 -7.05
N GLU A 48 13.88 -11.32 -6.32
CA GLU A 48 13.04 -10.12 -6.21
C GLU A 48 12.93 -9.38 -7.55
N LEU A 49 14.04 -9.23 -8.28
CA LEU A 49 14.04 -8.60 -9.60
C LEU A 49 13.15 -9.35 -10.60
N GLU A 50 13.22 -10.68 -10.63
CA GLU A 50 12.37 -11.49 -11.51
C GLU A 50 10.91 -11.42 -11.08
N TRP A 51 10.63 -11.44 -9.76
CA TRP A 51 9.26 -11.31 -9.23
C TRP A 51 8.62 -9.96 -9.61
N ARG A 52 9.39 -8.86 -9.58
CA ARG A 52 8.91 -7.49 -9.90
C ARG A 52 9.03 -7.13 -11.38
N LYS A 53 9.61 -7.98 -12.22
CA LYS A 53 10.00 -7.66 -13.60
C LYS A 53 8.91 -7.02 -14.44
N ASN A 54 7.68 -7.53 -14.35
CA ASN A 54 6.55 -6.99 -15.09
C ASN A 54 6.20 -5.56 -14.66
N ASP A 55 6.18 -5.29 -13.35
CA ASP A 55 5.92 -3.94 -12.84
C ASP A 55 7.08 -3.00 -13.21
N LEU A 56 8.33 -3.45 -13.10
CA LEU A 56 9.50 -2.66 -13.49
C LEU A 56 9.45 -2.27 -14.97
N LEU A 57 9.16 -3.20 -15.87
CA LEU A 57 9.01 -2.90 -17.30
C LEU A 57 7.80 -2.01 -17.62
N THR A 58 6.77 -2.05 -16.77
CA THR A 58 5.55 -1.24 -16.92
C THR A 58 5.77 0.21 -16.49
N PHE A 59 6.42 0.44 -15.35
CA PHE A 59 6.53 1.76 -14.73
C PHE A 59 7.84 2.49 -15.01
N LEU A 60 8.92 1.76 -15.29
CA LEU A 60 10.21 2.38 -15.62
C LEU A 60 10.34 2.67 -17.12
N PRO A 61 10.90 3.84 -17.48
CA PRO A 61 11.08 4.20 -18.88
C PRO A 61 12.10 3.28 -19.56
N ALA A 62 12.04 3.22 -20.90
CA ALA A 62 12.84 2.31 -21.73
C ALA A 62 14.36 2.25 -21.42
N PRO A 63 15.04 3.34 -21.02
CA PRO A 63 16.45 3.27 -20.64
C PRO A 63 16.77 2.30 -19.50
N PHE A 64 15.82 1.98 -18.61
CA PHE A 64 16.03 0.98 -17.55
C PHE A 64 15.93 -0.46 -18.05
N HIS A 65 15.29 -0.70 -19.20
CA HIS A 65 14.93 -2.04 -19.66
C HIS A 65 16.14 -2.97 -19.87
N PRO A 66 17.28 -2.52 -20.41
CA PRO A 66 18.48 -3.36 -20.47
C PRO A 66 18.89 -3.92 -19.09
N TYR A 67 18.97 -3.06 -18.07
CA TYR A 67 19.33 -3.45 -16.70
C TYR A 67 18.33 -4.41 -16.05
N ILE A 68 17.04 -4.29 -16.40
CA ILE A 68 15.99 -5.20 -15.91
C ILE A 68 16.13 -6.57 -16.58
N LEU A 69 16.39 -6.59 -17.89
CA LEU A 69 16.41 -7.82 -18.69
C LEU A 69 17.68 -8.63 -18.49
N ASP A 70 18.82 -7.98 -18.24
CA ASP A 70 20.10 -8.65 -17.98
C ASP A 70 20.37 -8.95 -16.50
N GLY A 71 19.52 -8.47 -15.59
CA GLY A 71 19.61 -8.72 -14.16
C GLY A 71 20.38 -7.65 -13.37
N SER A 72 21.13 -6.78 -14.06
CA SER A 72 22.10 -5.88 -13.43
C SER A 72 21.46 -4.72 -12.65
N LEU A 73 20.15 -4.47 -12.80
CA LEU A 73 19.45 -3.38 -12.10
C LEU A 73 19.68 -3.41 -10.58
N LYS A 74 19.80 -4.60 -10.00
CA LYS A 74 19.99 -4.79 -8.56
C LYS A 74 21.17 -5.63 -8.16
N THR A 75 21.67 -6.51 -9.03
CA THR A 75 22.68 -7.51 -8.65
C THR A 75 24.11 -6.97 -8.70
N GLU A 76 24.28 -5.70 -9.05
CA GLU A 76 25.57 -5.03 -9.13
C GLU A 76 25.50 -3.67 -8.41
N TYR A 77 26.66 -3.17 -7.98
CA TYR A 77 26.75 -1.79 -7.53
C TYR A 77 26.41 -0.84 -8.69
N PRO A 78 25.45 0.09 -8.54
CA PRO A 78 24.92 0.82 -9.68
C PRO A 78 25.98 1.73 -10.29
N SER A 79 25.99 1.76 -11.63
CA SER A 79 26.78 2.75 -12.37
C SER A 79 26.30 4.17 -12.05
N LYS A 80 27.15 5.17 -12.29
CA LYS A 80 26.76 6.59 -12.13
C LYS A 80 25.56 6.97 -13.00
N GLU A 81 25.45 6.36 -14.18
CA GLU A 81 24.33 6.58 -15.11
C GLU A 81 23.03 5.99 -14.55
N LEU A 82 23.05 4.73 -14.13
CA LEU A 82 21.87 4.07 -13.56
C LEU A 82 21.39 4.78 -12.28
N ARG A 83 22.33 5.17 -11.41
CA ARG A 83 22.01 5.93 -10.19
C ARG A 83 21.31 7.24 -10.53
N LYS A 84 21.88 8.02 -11.45
CA LYS A 84 21.29 9.29 -11.88
C LYS A 84 19.89 9.10 -12.49
N MET A 85 19.71 8.08 -13.33
CA MET A 85 18.40 7.76 -13.90
C MET A 85 17.36 7.44 -12.82
N ALA A 86 17.75 6.63 -11.83
CA ALA A 86 16.87 6.28 -10.71
C ALA A 86 16.54 7.49 -9.83
N GLU A 87 17.51 8.36 -9.55
CA GLU A 87 17.31 9.62 -8.82
C GLU A 87 16.29 10.52 -9.55
N GLU A 88 16.46 10.77 -10.84
CA GLU A 88 15.55 11.60 -11.64
C GLU A 88 14.12 11.02 -11.67
N TRP A 89 13.99 9.70 -11.84
CA TRP A 89 12.69 9.04 -11.82
C TRP A 89 12.05 9.09 -10.42
N ASN A 90 12.84 8.86 -9.36
CA ASN A 90 12.40 8.91 -7.97
C ASN A 90 11.90 10.31 -7.59
N GLU A 91 12.61 11.37 -7.97
CA GLU A 91 12.17 12.75 -7.74
C GLU A 91 10.82 13.04 -8.42
N ASN A 92 10.66 12.60 -9.67
CA ASN A 92 9.39 12.75 -10.40
C ASN A 92 8.25 11.99 -9.72
N TYR A 93 8.47 10.72 -9.37
CA TYR A 93 7.49 9.90 -8.66
C TYR A 93 7.11 10.52 -7.31
N GLN A 94 8.07 10.95 -6.51
CA GLN A 94 7.82 11.60 -5.22
C GLN A 94 7.01 12.87 -5.38
N SER A 95 7.26 13.68 -6.43
CA SER A 95 6.43 14.87 -6.70
C SER A 95 4.98 14.47 -6.99
N ARG A 96 4.76 13.53 -7.91
CA ARG A 96 3.40 13.06 -8.26
C ARG A 96 2.68 12.45 -7.06
N SER A 97 3.38 11.64 -6.26
CA SER A 97 2.82 10.98 -5.07
C SER A 97 2.44 12.00 -3.99
N ARG A 98 3.27 13.03 -3.77
CA ARG A 98 2.92 14.16 -2.89
C ARG A 98 1.69 14.92 -3.39
N ASP A 99 1.59 15.17 -4.69
CA ASP A 99 0.45 15.87 -5.27
C ASP A 99 -0.86 15.07 -5.14
N ILE A 100 -0.82 13.75 -5.36
CA ILE A 100 -1.98 12.85 -5.15
C ILE A 100 -2.41 12.88 -3.69
N ARG A 101 -1.48 12.70 -2.76
CA ARG A 101 -1.77 12.72 -1.32
C ARG A 101 -2.34 14.06 -0.90
N LYS A 102 -1.78 15.16 -1.40
CA LYS A 102 -2.27 16.52 -1.12
C LYS A 102 -3.70 16.69 -1.61
N GLN A 103 -4.01 16.32 -2.84
CA GLN A 103 -5.37 16.45 -3.39
C GLN A 103 -6.39 15.62 -2.61
N TYR A 104 -6.04 14.39 -2.21
CA TYR A 104 -6.92 13.59 -1.36
C TYR A 104 -7.17 14.26 -0.01
N LEU A 105 -6.11 14.74 0.65
CA LEU A 105 -6.24 15.42 1.94
C LEU A 105 -7.09 16.69 1.84
N GLU A 106 -6.89 17.51 0.79
CA GLU A 106 -7.72 18.70 0.55
C GLU A 106 -9.20 18.32 0.38
N GLN A 107 -9.49 17.29 -0.40
CA GLN A 107 -10.86 16.79 -0.58
C GLN A 107 -11.46 16.19 0.70
N PHE A 108 -10.67 15.48 1.49
CA PHE A 108 -11.11 14.94 2.78
C PHE A 108 -11.44 16.07 3.76
N GLU A 109 -10.59 17.10 3.81
CA GLU A 109 -10.77 18.28 4.66
C GLU A 109 -12.07 19.03 4.36
N GLU A 110 -12.51 19.09 3.10
CA GLU A 110 -13.79 19.70 2.71
C GLU A 110 -15.02 18.93 3.21
N ILE A 111 -14.91 17.60 3.38
CA ILE A 111 -16.04 16.75 3.75
C ILE A 111 -16.06 16.34 5.22
N LYS A 112 -14.94 16.44 5.94
CA LYS A 112 -14.76 15.81 7.26
C LYS A 112 -15.81 16.23 8.30
N GLU A 113 -16.23 17.49 8.31
CA GLU A 113 -17.23 17.99 9.27
C GLU A 113 -18.64 17.41 9.05
N GLN A 114 -18.85 16.78 7.89
CA GLN A 114 -20.12 16.20 7.47
C GLN A 114 -20.13 14.66 7.60
N LEU A 115 -19.00 14.05 7.98
CA LEU A 115 -18.87 12.62 8.17
C LEU A 115 -19.22 12.22 9.61
N PRO A 116 -19.75 11.01 9.84
CA PRO A 116 -19.91 10.47 11.19
C PRO A 116 -18.57 10.42 11.94
N SER A 117 -18.58 10.70 13.25
CA SER A 117 -17.34 10.79 14.03
C SER A 117 -16.52 9.51 14.00
N GLN A 118 -17.15 8.33 14.00
CA GLN A 118 -16.43 7.06 13.91
C GLN A 118 -15.72 6.89 12.56
N VAL A 119 -16.26 7.43 11.47
CA VAL A 119 -15.64 7.37 10.14
C VAL A 119 -14.38 8.24 10.10
N LEU A 120 -14.40 9.38 10.78
CA LEU A 120 -13.21 10.22 10.96
C LEU A 120 -12.11 9.50 11.74
N GLU A 121 -12.47 8.62 12.67
CA GLU A 121 -11.48 7.85 13.43
C GLU A 121 -10.69 6.90 12.55
N ILE A 122 -11.32 6.22 11.57
CA ILE A 122 -10.57 5.35 10.63
C ILE A 122 -9.45 6.13 9.96
N HIS A 123 -9.77 7.30 9.40
CA HIS A 123 -8.77 8.11 8.68
C HIS A 123 -7.69 8.69 9.62
N THR A 124 -8.08 9.18 10.80
CA THR A 124 -7.16 9.89 11.71
C THR A 124 -6.28 8.96 12.53
N LYS A 125 -6.81 7.79 12.92
CA LYS A 125 -6.11 6.80 13.73
C LYS A 125 -5.39 5.74 12.88
N SER A 126 -5.76 5.62 11.60
CA SER A 126 -5.18 4.72 10.59
C SER A 126 -5.20 3.24 10.98
N LEU A 127 -5.60 2.39 10.05
CA LEU A 127 -5.50 0.93 10.21
C LEU A 127 -4.37 0.34 9.36
N HIS A 128 -3.47 1.18 8.83
CA HIS A 128 -2.32 0.74 8.01
C HIS A 128 -1.53 -0.38 8.71
N ASP A 129 -1.19 -1.42 7.96
CA ASP A 129 -0.57 -2.67 8.42
C ASP A 129 -1.45 -3.52 9.37
N GLY A 130 -2.74 -3.25 9.44
CA GLY A 130 -3.70 -4.11 10.14
C GLY A 130 -4.09 -5.32 9.28
N GLU A 131 -3.84 -6.54 9.76
CA GLU A 131 -4.30 -7.76 9.10
C GLU A 131 -5.80 -7.98 9.34
N VAL A 132 -6.55 -8.33 8.30
CA VAL A 132 -7.95 -8.77 8.44
C VAL A 132 -7.98 -10.19 9.04
N LEU A 133 -8.37 -10.29 10.30
CA LEU A 133 -8.48 -11.55 11.03
C LEU A 133 -9.73 -12.34 10.68
N SER A 134 -10.84 -11.64 10.40
CA SER A 134 -12.09 -12.27 9.98
C SER A 134 -13.02 -11.29 9.30
N PHE A 135 -13.86 -11.80 8.42
CA PHE A 135 -14.90 -11.04 7.74
C PHE A 135 -16.25 -11.76 7.83
N SER A 136 -17.33 -10.99 8.01
CA SER A 136 -18.68 -11.51 7.87
C SER A 136 -19.61 -10.46 7.27
N SER A 137 -20.59 -10.92 6.49
CA SER A 137 -21.58 -10.06 5.86
C SER A 137 -22.97 -10.67 5.99
N THR A 138 -23.95 -9.80 6.23
CA THR A 138 -25.38 -10.06 6.06
C THR A 138 -25.92 -9.13 4.97
N GLU A 139 -27.24 -9.11 4.75
CA GLU A 139 -27.85 -8.18 3.79
C GLU A 139 -27.68 -6.71 4.18
N THR A 140 -27.62 -6.40 5.48
CA THR A 140 -27.64 -5.02 6.01
C THR A 140 -26.39 -4.64 6.78
N THR A 141 -25.48 -5.58 7.03
CA THR A 141 -24.35 -5.37 7.93
C THR A 141 -23.09 -6.06 7.41
N ILE A 142 -21.96 -5.37 7.47
CA ILE A 142 -20.63 -5.92 7.24
C ILE A 142 -19.80 -5.76 8.51
N THR A 143 -19.12 -6.82 8.92
CA THR A 143 -18.19 -6.80 10.06
C THR A 143 -16.79 -7.22 9.61
N LEU A 144 -15.80 -6.41 9.98
CA LEU A 144 -14.38 -6.71 9.84
C LEU A 144 -13.74 -6.77 11.22
N MET A 145 -12.94 -7.80 11.47
CA MET A 145 -12.03 -7.84 12.62
C MET A 145 -10.62 -7.64 12.09
N ILE A 146 -9.96 -6.59 12.55
CA ILE A 146 -8.62 -6.18 12.15
C ILE A 146 -7.68 -6.41 13.33
N ALA A 147 -6.51 -6.99 13.07
CA ALA A 147 -5.45 -7.13 14.05
C ALA A 147 -4.96 -5.76 14.50
N GLY A 148 -4.57 -5.63 15.77
CA GLY A 148 -3.85 -4.45 16.22
C GLY A 148 -2.57 -4.27 15.41
N THR A 149 -2.26 -3.05 15.01
CA THR A 149 -1.15 -2.74 14.11
C THR A 149 0.21 -2.76 14.82
N SER A 150 0.21 -2.83 16.16
CA SER A 150 1.40 -2.71 17.04
C SER A 150 2.25 -1.44 16.83
N VAL A 151 1.80 -0.56 15.93
CA VAL A 151 2.40 0.69 15.48
C VAL A 151 1.25 1.65 15.22
N GLY A 152 1.06 2.65 16.08
CA GLY A 152 0.01 3.67 15.91
C GLY A 152 -1.00 3.71 17.03
N TRP A 153 -2.29 3.85 16.69
CA TRP A 153 -3.38 4.11 17.64
C TRP A 153 -4.19 2.88 18.02
N TYR A 154 -3.97 1.75 17.35
CA TYR A 154 -4.68 0.49 17.55
C TYR A 154 -3.71 -0.61 17.97
N ASP A 155 -3.36 -0.63 19.26
CA ASP A 155 -2.47 -1.64 19.84
C ASP A 155 -3.15 -2.99 20.06
N THR A 156 -4.48 -3.03 19.98
CA THR A 156 -5.28 -4.25 20.10
C THR A 156 -6.24 -4.39 18.92
N ASN A 157 -6.88 -5.56 18.83
CA ASN A 157 -7.77 -5.87 17.71
C ASN A 157 -8.95 -4.88 17.67
N VAL A 158 -9.31 -4.51 16.44
CA VAL A 158 -10.39 -3.57 16.17
C VAL A 158 -11.49 -4.28 15.42
N LYS A 159 -12.72 -4.15 15.90
CA LYS A 159 -13.91 -4.60 15.18
C LYS A 159 -14.61 -3.40 14.55
N LEU A 160 -14.71 -3.42 13.22
CA LEU A 160 -15.49 -2.47 12.44
C LEU A 160 -16.83 -3.12 12.10
N THR A 161 -17.93 -2.46 12.44
CA THR A 161 -19.28 -2.89 12.07
C THR A 161 -19.95 -1.79 11.27
N PHE A 162 -20.17 -2.05 9.98
CA PHE A 162 -20.87 -1.17 9.04
C PHE A 162 -22.34 -1.60 8.99
N SER A 163 -23.26 -0.65 9.19
CA SER A 163 -24.70 -0.90 9.18
C SER A 163 -25.41 -0.04 8.13
N ASP A 164 -26.59 -0.49 7.72
CA ASP A 164 -27.37 0.09 6.62
C ASP A 164 -26.55 0.16 5.32
N ILE A 165 -26.02 -1.00 4.92
CA ILE A 165 -25.26 -1.14 3.67
C ILE A 165 -26.15 -0.79 2.48
N GLU A 166 -25.72 0.19 1.68
CA GLU A 166 -26.41 0.59 0.45
C GLU A 166 -25.74 -0.02 -0.79
N LYS A 167 -24.41 -0.17 -0.74
CA LYS A 167 -23.61 -0.75 -1.81
C LYS A 167 -22.32 -1.31 -1.24
N CYS A 168 -21.86 -2.43 -1.77
CA CYS A 168 -20.53 -2.93 -1.47
C CYS A 168 -19.90 -3.62 -2.69
N SER A 169 -18.58 -3.65 -2.70
CA SER A 169 -17.76 -4.48 -3.59
C SER A 169 -16.70 -5.12 -2.71
N ILE A 170 -16.85 -6.41 -2.47
CA ILE A 170 -16.02 -7.18 -1.54
C ILE A 170 -15.17 -8.16 -2.36
N PRO A 171 -13.84 -8.19 -2.18
CA PRO A 171 -13.00 -9.16 -2.88
C PRO A 171 -13.27 -10.59 -2.41
N GLU A 172 -12.95 -11.58 -3.25
CA GLU A 172 -13.15 -13.00 -2.94
C GLU A 172 -12.33 -13.47 -1.73
N GLN A 173 -11.15 -12.88 -1.55
CA GLN A 173 -10.25 -13.16 -0.44
C GLN A 173 -9.93 -11.85 0.27
N LEU A 174 -10.36 -11.76 1.53
CA LEU A 174 -10.11 -10.60 2.39
C LEU A 174 -9.40 -10.99 3.69
N GLU A 175 -9.62 -12.21 4.19
CA GLU A 175 -8.93 -12.72 5.38
C GLU A 175 -7.43 -12.88 5.10
N SER A 176 -6.62 -12.54 6.09
CA SER A 176 -5.16 -12.42 6.03
C SER A 176 -4.62 -11.35 5.10
N SER A 177 -5.48 -10.48 4.56
CA SER A 177 -5.04 -9.32 3.79
C SER A 177 -4.67 -8.16 4.70
N TRP A 178 -3.64 -7.41 4.31
CA TRP A 178 -3.09 -6.29 5.10
C TRP A 178 -3.65 -4.97 4.62
N TRP A 179 -4.18 -4.16 5.53
CA TRP A 179 -4.73 -2.84 5.20
C TRP A 179 -3.60 -1.90 4.78
N LEU A 180 -3.64 -1.39 3.55
CA LEU A 180 -2.64 -0.46 3.02
C LEU A 180 -3.12 0.98 3.11
N TYR A 181 -4.13 1.33 2.32
CA TYR A 181 -4.60 2.72 2.18
C TYR A 181 -6.11 2.77 2.14
N ASP A 182 -6.68 3.81 2.73
CA ASP A 182 -8.11 4.07 2.67
C ASP A 182 -8.42 5.45 2.10
N GLU A 183 -9.57 5.51 1.43
CA GLU A 183 -10.17 6.74 0.93
C GLU A 183 -11.62 6.82 1.42
N ILE A 184 -12.01 7.98 1.94
CA ILE A 184 -13.37 8.21 2.44
C ILE A 184 -14.04 9.29 1.61
N TYR A 185 -15.27 8.99 1.19
CA TYR A 185 -16.12 9.89 0.43
C TYR A 185 -17.45 10.10 1.15
N LYS A 186 -17.97 11.33 1.10
CA LYS A 186 -19.32 11.61 1.53
C LYS A 186 -20.32 11.13 0.48
N THR A 187 -21.44 10.55 0.92
CA THR A 187 -22.61 10.29 0.07
C THR A 187 -23.81 11.11 0.53
N ASN A 188 -24.96 10.98 -0.14
CA ASN A 188 -26.18 11.71 0.26
C ASN A 188 -26.74 11.26 1.61
N THR A 189 -26.49 10.00 1.98
CA THR A 189 -27.12 9.29 3.10
C THR A 189 -26.13 8.84 4.16
N GLY A 190 -24.82 8.89 3.86
CA GLY A 190 -23.76 8.42 4.74
C GLY A 190 -22.39 8.65 4.13
N PHE A 191 -21.62 7.57 4.01
CA PHE A 191 -20.26 7.60 3.50
C PHE A 191 -19.95 6.38 2.62
N GLU A 192 -18.89 6.49 1.83
CA GLU A 192 -18.30 5.41 1.05
C GLU A 192 -16.83 5.29 1.44
N LEU A 193 -16.45 4.12 1.96
CA LEU A 193 -15.09 3.76 2.30
C LEU A 193 -14.51 2.89 1.20
N HIS A 194 -13.34 3.26 0.68
CA HIS A 194 -12.52 2.40 -0.16
C HIS A 194 -11.29 2.01 0.62
N VAL A 195 -10.91 0.74 0.54
CA VAL A 195 -9.68 0.23 1.16
C VAL A 195 -8.90 -0.58 0.14
N LEU A 196 -7.62 -0.28 0.02
CA LEU A 196 -6.64 -1.09 -0.69
C LEU A 196 -5.99 -2.03 0.32
N PHE A 197 -6.00 -3.32 0.01
CA PHE A 197 -5.36 -4.37 0.80
C PHE A 197 -4.21 -5.01 0.02
N ASP A 198 -3.24 -5.59 0.74
CA ASP A 198 -2.20 -6.48 0.19
C ASP A 198 -2.41 -7.94 0.61
N CYS A 199 -1.74 -8.86 -0.10
CA CYS A 199 -1.78 -10.31 0.15
C CYS A 199 -3.20 -10.91 0.20
N PRO A 200 -3.97 -10.86 -0.91
CA PRO A 200 -3.61 -10.35 -2.24
C PRO A 200 -3.91 -8.85 -2.43
N LEU A 201 -3.26 -8.23 -3.42
CA LEU A 201 -3.54 -6.84 -3.81
C LEU A 201 -4.97 -6.68 -4.33
N CYS A 202 -5.89 -6.21 -3.49
CA CYS A 202 -7.31 -6.13 -3.77
C CYS A 202 -7.95 -4.85 -3.21
N GLU A 203 -9.16 -4.55 -3.69
CA GLU A 203 -9.89 -3.34 -3.30
C GLU A 203 -11.24 -3.71 -2.71
N LEU A 204 -11.51 -3.18 -1.52
CA LEU A 204 -12.81 -3.20 -0.87
C LEU A 204 -13.47 -1.84 -1.07
N MET A 205 -14.78 -1.84 -1.33
CA MET A 205 -15.61 -0.65 -1.24
C MET A 205 -16.87 -0.96 -0.42
N ILE A 206 -17.17 -0.11 0.56
CA ILE A 206 -18.38 -0.18 1.38
C ILE A 206 -19.03 1.20 1.42
N GLN A 207 -20.27 1.29 0.95
CA GLN A 207 -21.15 2.43 1.16
C GLN A 207 -22.17 2.08 2.27
N ALA A 208 -22.14 2.85 3.35
CA ALA A 208 -22.94 2.61 4.55
C ALA A 208 -23.39 3.92 5.19
N ARG A 209 -24.38 3.86 6.08
CA ARG A 209 -24.82 5.02 6.85
C ARG A 209 -24.13 5.13 8.20
N GLU A 210 -23.87 3.99 8.81
CA GLU A 210 -23.32 3.92 10.16
C GLU A 210 -22.07 3.05 10.21
N LEU A 211 -21.15 3.46 11.08
CA LEU A 211 -19.96 2.71 11.44
C LEU A 211 -19.86 2.68 12.96
N LYS A 212 -19.69 1.49 13.51
CA LYS A 212 -19.30 1.27 14.90
C LYS A 212 -17.89 0.69 14.95
N ILE A 213 -17.04 1.27 15.78
CA ILE A 213 -15.69 0.80 16.06
C ILE A 213 -15.66 0.29 17.50
N GLU A 214 -15.18 -0.94 17.70
CA GLU A 214 -14.96 -1.54 19.02
C GLU A 214 -13.49 -1.96 19.14
N ILE A 215 -12.79 -1.42 20.13
CA ILE A 215 -11.42 -1.81 20.49
C ILE A 215 -11.53 -2.96 21.49
N LEU A 216 -10.83 -4.07 21.23
CA LEU A 216 -10.94 -5.34 21.97
C LEU A 216 -9.79 -5.55 22.96
#